data_AF-A0A2I0T2S1-F1
#
_entry.id   AF-A0A2I0T2S1-F1
#
_cell.length_a   1.000
_cell.length_b   1.000
_cell.length_c   1.000
_cell.angle_alpha   90.00
_cell.angle_beta   90.00
_cell.angle_gamma   90.00
#
_symmetry.space_group_name_H-M   'P 1'
#
loop_
_entity.id
_entity.type
_entity.pdbx_description
1 polymer ?
#
loop_
_entity_poly.entity_id
_entity_poly.type
_entity_poly.pdbx_seq_one_letter_code
_entity_poly.pdbx_strand_id
1 'polypeptide(L)'
;MTAQKLLEAQAATGGIIDLISRDRFSVHKAIERGLIDRTYMQRLLNAQKAFTGIEDPVTKRRLSVGEALQKGWMTRDSAFPYLEVQHLTGGLIDPKKTGRIPVLEAAQTGMITGDLAKRLQDESNYEKDLIDPVTKEKINYKEAMALCQKDSLSSLLLLPAASEGYQRYHQASRSPRLSRFRH
;
A
#
# COMPACT_ATOMS: atom_id res chain seq x y z
N MET A 1 -0.28 -10.06 -11.65
CA MET A 1 -1.39 -9.41 -10.89
C MET A 1 -1.02 -9.12 -9.43
N THR A 2 -0.49 -10.07 -8.65
CA THR A 2 -0.18 -9.89 -7.21
C THR A 2 0.72 -8.68 -6.92
N ALA A 3 1.85 -8.53 -7.62
CA ALA A 3 2.79 -7.43 -7.37
C ALA A 3 2.13 -6.04 -7.49
N GLN A 4 1.25 -5.86 -8.47
CA GLN A 4 0.54 -4.60 -8.67
C GLN A 4 -0.40 -4.28 -7.49
N LYS A 5 -1.18 -5.26 -7.02
CA LYS A 5 -2.09 -5.05 -5.88
C LYS A 5 -1.33 -4.72 -4.60
N LEU A 6 -0.16 -5.32 -4.37
CA LEU A 6 0.70 -4.98 -3.25
C LEU A 6 1.27 -3.55 -3.36
N LEU A 7 1.63 -3.09 -4.55
CA LEU A 7 2.04 -1.70 -4.78
C LEU A 7 0.88 -0.71 -4.57
N GLU A 8 -0.33 -1.05 -5.02
CA GLU A 8 -1.54 -0.26 -4.77
C GLU A 8 -1.82 -0.14 -3.27
N ALA A 9 -1.69 -1.25 -2.52
CA ALA A 9 -1.80 -1.26 -1.06
C ALA A 9 -0.77 -0.35 -0.37
N GLN A 10 0.48 -0.34 -0.84
CA GLN A 10 1.51 0.59 -0.34
C GLN A 10 1.12 2.05 -0.62
N ALA A 11 0.73 2.37 -1.85
CA ALA A 11 0.31 3.71 -2.24
C ALA A 11 -0.90 4.21 -1.42
N ALA A 12 -1.87 3.34 -1.17
CA ALA A 12 -3.09 3.63 -0.41
C ALA A 12 -2.85 3.80 1.11
N THR A 13 -1.67 3.44 1.62
CA THR A 13 -1.32 3.47 3.06
C THR A 13 -0.16 4.39 3.41
N GLY A 14 0.32 5.22 2.48
CA GLY A 14 1.34 6.21 2.77
C GLY A 14 2.47 6.34 1.74
N GLY A 15 2.46 5.52 0.69
CA GLY A 15 3.45 5.59 -0.38
C GLY A 15 4.25 4.31 -0.55
N ILE A 16 4.99 4.27 -1.66
CA ILE A 16 5.83 3.14 -2.08
C ILE A 16 7.06 3.07 -1.18
N ILE A 17 7.34 1.88 -0.66
CA ILE A 17 8.43 1.66 0.29
C ILE A 17 9.72 1.38 -0.49
N ASP A 18 10.78 2.12 -0.17
CA ASP A 18 12.14 1.75 -0.55
C ASP A 18 12.69 0.76 0.49
N LEU A 19 13.05 -0.45 0.08
CA LEU A 19 13.56 -1.47 1.00
C LEU A 19 14.95 -1.14 1.57
N ILE A 20 15.72 -0.28 0.90
CA ILE A 20 17.07 0.11 1.34
C ILE A 20 16.96 1.23 2.36
N SER A 21 16.31 2.35 2.01
CA SER A 21 16.22 3.51 2.90
C SER A 21 15.11 3.38 3.94
N ARG A 22 14.10 2.52 3.69
CA ARG A 22 12.89 2.30 4.49
C ARG A 22 11.91 3.47 4.47
N ASP A 23 12.19 4.48 3.66
CA ASP A 23 11.30 5.61 3.47
C ASP A 23 10.14 5.23 2.56
N ARG A 24 9.06 6.00 2.71
CA ARG A 24 7.92 5.95 1.81
C ARG A 24 7.95 7.15 0.87
N PHE A 25 7.74 6.87 -0.40
CA PHE A 25 7.73 7.88 -1.45
C PHE A 25 6.36 7.97 -2.12
N SER A 26 6.02 9.18 -2.57
CA SER A 26 4.91 9.34 -3.51
C SER A 26 5.19 8.56 -4.79
N VAL A 27 4.14 8.20 -5.52
CA VAL A 27 4.26 7.44 -6.77
C VAL A 27 5.19 8.11 -7.77
N HIS A 28 5.12 9.44 -7.91
CA HIS A 28 6.03 10.19 -8.78
C HIS A 28 7.50 10.03 -8.35
N LYS A 29 7.80 10.26 -7.07
CA LYS A 29 9.16 10.12 -6.53
C LYS A 29 9.67 8.68 -6.63
N ALA A 30 8.80 7.69 -6.47
CA ALA A 30 9.16 6.29 -6.60
C ALA A 30 9.55 5.92 -8.05
N ILE A 31 8.88 6.50 -9.06
CA ILE A 31 9.27 6.35 -10.47
C ILE A 31 10.62 7.03 -10.74
N GLU A 32 10.82 8.26 -10.27
CA GLU A 32 12.08 9.00 -10.44
C GLU A 32 13.28 8.25 -9.85
N ARG A 33 13.05 7.50 -8.77
CA ARG A 33 14.06 6.67 -8.08
C ARG A 33 14.18 5.25 -8.66
N GLY A 34 13.37 4.89 -9.65
CA GLY A 34 13.38 3.56 -10.26
C GLY A 34 12.83 2.43 -9.37
N LEU A 35 12.07 2.76 -8.32
CA LEU A 35 11.44 1.76 -7.43
C LEU A 35 10.26 1.06 -8.10
N ILE A 36 9.60 1.75 -9.04
CA ILE A 36 8.46 1.25 -9.81
C ILE A 36 8.58 1.68 -11.27
N ASP A 37 8.09 0.84 -12.16
CA ASP A 37 8.02 1.16 -13.59
C ASP A 37 6.89 2.16 -13.89
N ARG A 38 7.11 3.04 -14.89
CA ARG A 38 6.15 4.09 -15.29
C ARG A 38 4.83 3.51 -15.79
N THR A 39 4.80 2.27 -16.29
CA THR A 39 3.56 1.58 -16.70
C THR A 39 2.52 1.45 -15.58
N TYR A 40 2.94 1.47 -14.31
CA TYR A 40 2.03 1.41 -13.16
C TYR A 40 1.50 2.77 -12.72
N MET A 41 2.06 3.87 -13.24
CA MET A 41 1.84 5.24 -12.75
C MET A 41 0.37 5.59 -12.56
N GLN A 42 -0.45 5.43 -13.59
CA GLN A 42 -1.85 5.85 -13.55
C GLN A 42 -2.65 5.11 -12.46
N ARG A 43 -2.42 3.80 -12.31
CA ARG A 43 -3.13 2.97 -11.33
C ARG A 43 -2.67 3.29 -9.91
N LEU A 44 -1.37 3.45 -9.71
CA LEU A 44 -0.82 3.78 -8.39
C LEU A 44 -1.18 5.21 -7.96
N LEU A 45 -1.29 6.17 -8.88
CA LEU A 45 -1.80 7.51 -8.58
C LEU A 45 -3.26 7.48 -8.12
N ASN A 46 -4.08 6.58 -8.68
CA ASN A 46 -5.44 6.38 -8.19
C ASN A 46 -5.45 5.78 -6.77
N ALA A 47 -4.63 4.76 -6.52
CA ALA A 47 -4.49 4.19 -5.18
C ALA A 47 -3.95 5.22 -4.16
N GLN A 48 -2.99 6.08 -4.55
CA GLN A 48 -2.43 7.12 -3.70
C GLN A 48 -3.50 8.12 -3.22
N LYS A 49 -4.57 8.36 -3.99
CA LYS A 49 -5.68 9.22 -3.54
C LYS A 49 -6.39 8.67 -2.31
N ALA A 50 -6.34 7.36 -2.05
CA ALA A 50 -6.86 6.79 -0.82
C ALA A 50 -6.09 7.26 0.43
N PHE A 51 -4.82 7.65 0.26
CA PHE A 51 -3.99 8.23 1.31
C PHE A 51 -4.08 9.76 1.34
N THR A 52 -3.92 10.42 0.19
CA THR A 52 -3.85 11.90 0.12
C THR A 52 -5.22 12.59 0.07
N GLY A 53 -6.29 11.81 -0.07
CA GLY A 53 -7.65 12.30 -0.21
C GLY A 53 -8.07 12.54 -1.66
N ILE A 54 -9.35 12.26 -1.91
CA ILE A 54 -10.02 12.42 -3.20
C ILE A 54 -10.65 13.81 -3.25
N GLU A 55 -10.34 14.58 -4.29
CA GLU A 55 -10.91 15.92 -4.42
C GLU A 55 -12.39 15.84 -4.79
N ASP A 56 -13.23 16.49 -3.99
CA ASP A 56 -14.63 16.71 -4.31
C ASP A 56 -14.72 17.77 -5.43
N PRO A 57 -15.26 17.45 -6.61
CA PRO A 57 -15.31 18.39 -7.72
C PRO A 57 -16.17 19.63 -7.42
N VAL A 58 -17.14 19.50 -6.50
CA VAL A 58 -18.06 20.57 -6.09
C VAL A 58 -17.45 21.45 -5.01
N THR A 59 -16.95 20.85 -3.93
CA THR A 59 -16.48 21.61 -2.76
C THR A 59 -14.98 21.88 -2.74
N LYS A 60 -14.21 21.24 -3.63
CA LYS A 60 -12.74 21.24 -3.68
C LYS A 60 -12.06 20.71 -2.41
N ARG A 61 -12.83 20.16 -1.47
CA ARG A 61 -12.31 19.54 -0.26
C ARG A 61 -11.76 18.15 -0.58
N ARG A 62 -10.73 17.75 0.16
CA ARG A 62 -10.22 16.37 0.15
C ARG A 62 -11.14 15.49 1.00
N LEU A 63 -11.66 14.44 0.40
CA LEU A 63 -12.51 13.43 1.01
C LEU A 63 -11.69 12.18 1.33
N SER A 64 -12.01 11.51 2.42
CA SER A 64 -11.57 10.13 2.64
C SER A 64 -12.22 9.18 1.62
N VAL A 65 -11.71 7.95 1.51
CA VAL A 65 -12.34 6.93 0.64
C VAL A 65 -13.79 6.66 1.04
N GLY A 66 -14.07 6.62 2.34
CA GLY A 66 -15.42 6.44 2.88
C GLY A 66 -16.37 7.59 2.53
N GLU A 67 -15.91 8.83 2.67
CA GLU A 67 -16.68 10.02 2.30
C GLU A 67 -16.92 10.08 0.78
N ALA A 68 -15.91 9.75 -0.03
CA ALA A 68 -16.00 9.73 -1.49
C ALA A 68 -16.98 8.67 -1.99
N LEU A 69 -16.99 7.48 -1.37
CA LEU A 69 -17.96 6.42 -1.67
C LEU A 69 -19.39 6.86 -1.35
N GLN A 70 -19.62 7.48 -0.19
CA GLN A 70 -20.95 7.97 0.20
C GLN A 70 -21.49 9.05 -0.73
N LYS A 71 -20.60 9.88 -1.28
CA LYS A 71 -20.96 10.90 -2.29
C LYS A 71 -21.04 10.38 -3.73
N GLY A 72 -20.75 9.10 -3.97
CA GLY A 72 -20.77 8.51 -5.31
C GLY A 72 -19.57 8.86 -6.20
N TRP A 73 -18.51 9.43 -5.64
CA TRP A 73 -17.26 9.71 -6.38
C TRP A 73 -16.40 8.45 -6.58
N MET A 74 -16.71 7.36 -5.87
CA MET A 74 -16.11 6.05 -6.05
C MET A 74 -17.18 4.96 -6.02
N THR A 75 -16.93 3.86 -6.73
CA THR A 75 -17.75 2.65 -6.60
C THR A 75 -17.31 1.84 -5.38
N ARG A 76 -18.22 1.00 -4.86
CA ARG A 76 -17.93 0.11 -3.73
C ARG A 76 -16.75 -0.80 -4.01
N ASP A 77 -16.65 -1.36 -5.23
CA ASP A 77 -15.60 -2.30 -5.62
C ASP A 77 -14.22 -1.65 -5.73
N SER A 78 -14.16 -0.35 -6.08
CA SER A 78 -12.90 0.39 -6.11
C SER A 78 -12.49 0.91 -4.73
N ALA A 79 -13.46 1.22 -3.87
CA ALA A 79 -13.22 1.79 -2.54
C ALA A 79 -12.85 0.73 -1.50
N PHE A 80 -13.52 -0.42 -1.51
CA PHE A 80 -13.40 -1.43 -0.48
C PHE A 80 -11.97 -1.98 -0.32
N PRO A 81 -11.22 -2.34 -1.38
CA PRO A 81 -9.86 -2.84 -1.23
C PRO A 81 -8.92 -1.86 -0.53
N TYR A 82 -9.09 -0.55 -0.76
CA TYR A 82 -8.28 0.46 -0.07
C TYR A 82 -8.64 0.59 1.41
N LEU A 83 -9.93 0.55 1.74
CA LEU A 83 -10.40 0.57 3.13
C LEU A 83 -9.97 -0.69 3.89
N GLU A 84 -10.02 -1.86 3.24
CA GLU A 84 -9.56 -3.14 3.78
C GLU A 84 -8.08 -3.08 4.17
N VAL A 85 -7.23 -2.65 3.24
CA VAL A 85 -5.78 -2.52 3.49
C VAL A 85 -5.51 -1.47 4.58
N GLN A 86 -6.23 -0.35 4.60
CA GLN A 86 -6.09 0.65 5.67
C GLN A 86 -6.46 0.07 7.03
N HIS A 87 -7.61 -0.60 7.14
CA HIS A 87 -8.08 -1.28 8.35
C HIS A 87 -7.04 -2.27 8.88
N LEU A 88 -6.57 -3.19 8.02
CA LEU A 88 -5.56 -4.20 8.37
C LEU A 88 -4.20 -3.62 8.76
N THR A 89 -3.91 -2.37 8.37
CA THR A 89 -2.65 -1.68 8.71
C THR A 89 -2.80 -0.66 9.83
N GLY A 90 -3.85 -0.77 10.65
CA GLY A 90 -4.02 -0.01 11.90
C GLY A 90 -5.22 0.93 11.93
N GLY A 91 -6.05 0.96 10.88
CA GLY A 91 -7.28 1.75 10.82
C GLY A 91 -7.35 2.67 9.60
N LEU A 92 -8.51 3.28 9.41
CA LEU A 92 -8.85 4.09 8.24
C LEU A 92 -8.09 5.41 8.22
N ILE A 93 -7.90 5.95 7.02
CA ILE A 93 -7.15 7.20 6.80
C ILE A 93 -8.13 8.34 6.52
N ASP A 94 -8.09 9.37 7.35
CA ASP A 94 -8.69 10.68 7.05
C ASP A 94 -7.57 11.60 6.54
N PRO A 95 -7.63 12.07 5.28
CA PRO A 95 -6.59 12.94 4.71
C PRO A 95 -6.44 14.29 5.44
N LYS A 96 -7.38 14.63 6.33
CA LYS A 96 -7.37 15.88 7.12
C LYS A 96 -6.72 15.71 8.49
N LYS A 97 -6.42 14.48 8.91
CA LYS A 97 -5.91 14.17 10.25
C LYS A 97 -4.65 13.29 10.15
N THR A 98 -3.77 13.44 11.14
CA THR A 98 -2.70 12.47 11.35
C THR A 98 -3.21 11.28 12.15
N GLY A 99 -2.64 10.10 11.92
CA GLY A 99 -3.02 8.89 12.64
C GLY A 99 -4.04 8.03 11.88
N ARG A 100 -4.46 6.93 12.51
CA ARG A 100 -5.44 5.98 11.95
C ARG A 100 -6.72 6.05 12.77
N ILE A 101 -7.86 5.95 12.10
CA ILE A 101 -9.19 5.99 12.73
C ILE A 101 -9.75 4.56 12.78
N PRO A 102 -10.07 4.02 13.98
CA PRO A 102 -10.74 2.74 14.11
C PRO A 102 -12.07 2.68 13.35
N VAL A 103 -12.41 1.52 12.78
CA VAL A 103 -13.63 1.35 11.97
C VAL A 103 -14.91 1.76 12.70
N LEU A 104 -15.02 1.44 14.00
CA LEU A 104 -16.18 1.82 14.81
C LEU A 104 -16.29 3.33 15.01
N GLU A 105 -15.16 4.02 15.24
CA GLU A 105 -15.13 5.47 15.37
C GLU A 105 -15.46 6.15 14.03
N ALA A 106 -14.92 5.63 12.92
CA ALA A 106 -15.22 6.12 11.58
C ALA A 106 -16.72 5.99 11.24
N ALA A 107 -17.39 4.93 11.71
CA ALA A 107 -18.83 4.77 11.55
C ALA A 107 -19.61 5.76 12.43
N GLN A 108 -19.21 5.94 13.70
CA GLN A 108 -19.86 6.87 14.64
C GLN A 108 -19.77 8.33 14.17
N THR A 109 -18.66 8.70 13.55
CA THR A 109 -18.43 10.06 13.02
C THR A 109 -18.97 10.28 11.60
N GLY A 110 -19.58 9.24 11.00
CA GLY A 110 -20.16 9.30 9.64
C GLY A 110 -19.14 9.28 8.49
N MET A 111 -17.84 9.04 8.78
CA MET A 111 -16.80 8.89 7.77
C MET A 111 -17.06 7.69 6.85
N ILE A 112 -17.67 6.63 7.39
CA ILE A 112 -18.17 5.47 6.66
C ILE A 112 -19.59 5.12 7.11
N THR A 113 -20.32 4.36 6.29
CA THR A 113 -21.63 3.83 6.68
C THR A 113 -21.49 2.63 7.62
N GLY A 114 -22.53 2.36 8.42
CA GLY A 114 -22.55 1.18 9.29
C GLY A 114 -22.48 -0.17 8.55
N ASP A 115 -23.06 -0.24 7.34
CA ASP A 115 -22.93 -1.41 6.44
C ASP A 115 -21.47 -1.66 6.04
N LEU A 116 -20.77 -0.60 5.63
CA LEU A 116 -19.36 -0.68 5.26
C LEU A 116 -18.49 -1.04 6.47
N ALA A 117 -18.82 -0.52 7.66
CA ALA A 117 -18.14 -0.85 8.90
C ALA A 117 -18.29 -2.33 9.29
N LYS A 118 -19.48 -2.91 9.11
CA LYS A 118 -19.73 -4.35 9.33
C LYS A 118 -18.91 -5.19 8.35
N ARG A 119 -18.92 -4.81 7.07
CA ARG A 119 -18.15 -5.53 6.03
C ARG A 119 -16.64 -5.48 6.28
N LEU A 120 -16.11 -4.34 6.73
CA LEU A 120 -14.70 -4.22 7.10
C LEU A 120 -14.34 -5.08 8.32
N GLN A 121 -15.26 -5.29 9.26
CA GLN A 121 -14.99 -6.14 10.43
C GLN A 121 -15.10 -7.64 10.13
N ASP A 122 -15.78 -8.03 9.05
CA ASP A 122 -15.91 -9.42 8.61
C ASP A 122 -14.68 -9.86 7.79
N GLU A 123 -13.54 -9.93 8.46
CA GLU A 123 -12.24 -10.29 7.87
C GLU A 123 -12.19 -11.72 7.30
N SER A 124 -13.14 -12.59 7.67
CA SER A 124 -13.28 -13.95 7.11
C SER A 124 -13.76 -13.97 5.66
N ASN A 125 -14.47 -12.92 5.23
CA ASN A 125 -15.11 -12.84 3.92
C ASN A 125 -14.39 -11.88 2.94
N TYR A 126 -13.13 -11.54 3.24
CA TYR A 126 -12.31 -10.74 2.34
C TYR A 126 -11.98 -11.51 1.04
N GLU A 127 -11.94 -10.77 -0.06
CA GLU A 127 -11.76 -11.35 -1.39
C GLU A 127 -10.34 -11.89 -1.57
N LYS A 128 -10.24 -13.12 -2.11
CA LYS A 128 -8.95 -13.77 -2.41
C LYS A 128 -8.47 -13.38 -3.80
N ASP A 129 -7.92 -12.18 -3.91
CA ASP A 129 -7.53 -11.53 -5.16
C ASP A 129 -6.00 -11.47 -5.39
N LEU A 130 -5.22 -11.99 -4.46
CA LEU A 130 -3.77 -12.19 -4.57
C LEU A 130 -3.45 -13.66 -4.86
N ILE A 131 -2.26 -13.89 -5.40
CA ILE A 131 -1.69 -15.23 -5.58
C ILE A 131 -0.48 -15.36 -4.66
N ASP A 132 -0.47 -16.36 -3.79
CA ASP A 132 0.69 -16.72 -2.99
C ASP A 132 1.86 -17.05 -3.92
N PRO A 133 2.99 -16.32 -3.84
CA PRO A 133 4.14 -16.60 -4.70
C PRO A 133 4.79 -17.97 -4.44
N VAL A 134 4.55 -18.62 -3.30
CA VAL A 134 5.07 -19.96 -2.97
C VAL A 134 4.11 -21.04 -3.41
N THR A 135 2.91 -21.11 -2.82
CA THR A 135 1.94 -22.19 -3.08
C THR A 135 1.15 -22.03 -4.37
N LYS A 136 1.13 -20.80 -4.95
CA LYS A 136 0.30 -20.40 -6.10
C LYS A 136 -1.21 -20.40 -5.83
N GLU A 137 -1.63 -20.58 -4.58
CA GLU A 137 -3.03 -20.49 -4.19
C GLU A 137 -3.54 -19.05 -4.15
N LYS A 138 -4.85 -18.87 -4.31
CA LYS A 138 -5.49 -17.57 -4.13
C LYS A 138 -5.58 -17.25 -2.63
N ILE A 139 -5.12 -16.07 -2.26
CA ILE A 139 -5.14 -15.56 -0.88
C ILE A 139 -5.66 -14.12 -0.86
N ASN A 140 -6.16 -13.67 0.29
CA ASN A 140 -6.50 -12.26 0.52
C ASN A 140 -5.33 -11.49 1.16
N TYR A 141 -5.47 -10.17 1.33
CA TYR A 141 -4.40 -9.32 1.86
C TYR A 141 -4.03 -9.68 3.31
N LYS A 142 -5.01 -10.05 4.14
CA LYS A 142 -4.77 -10.48 5.53
C LYS A 142 -3.95 -11.77 5.59
N GLU A 143 -4.31 -12.75 4.78
CA GLU A 143 -3.56 -14.01 4.64
C GLU A 143 -2.13 -13.73 4.15
N ALA A 144 -1.95 -12.84 3.16
CA ALA A 144 -0.62 -12.42 2.70
C ALA A 144 0.20 -11.76 3.82
N MET A 145 -0.40 -10.90 4.65
CA MET A 145 0.28 -10.31 5.80
C MET A 145 0.72 -11.36 6.83
N ALA A 146 -0.08 -12.40 7.05
CA ALA A 146 0.26 -13.49 7.97
C ALA A 146 1.41 -14.36 7.47
N LEU A 147 1.59 -14.46 6.14
CA LEU A 147 2.72 -15.16 5.51
C LEU A 147 4.01 -14.33 5.50
N CYS A 148 3.93 -13.02 5.75
CA CYS A 148 5.10 -12.16 5.76
C CYS A 148 6.04 -12.47 6.93
N GLN A 149 7.34 -12.38 6.66
CA GLN A 149 8.38 -12.38 7.67
C GLN A 149 8.79 -10.95 7.98
N LYS A 150 8.96 -10.65 9.27
CA LYS A 150 9.47 -9.35 9.69
C LYS A 150 10.99 -9.35 9.53
N ASP A 151 11.51 -8.46 8.69
CA ASP A 151 12.95 -8.27 8.56
C ASP A 151 13.51 -7.65 9.85
N SER A 152 14.52 -8.28 10.43
CA SER A 152 15.07 -7.90 11.73
C SER A 152 15.76 -6.54 11.72
N LEU A 153 16.29 -6.13 10.56
CA LEU A 153 16.99 -4.86 10.41
C LEU A 153 16.02 -3.70 10.15
N SER A 154 15.03 -3.89 9.26
CA SER A 154 14.13 -2.83 8.79
C SER A 154 12.77 -2.79 9.46
N SER A 155 12.37 -3.85 10.17
CA SER A 155 11.01 -4.04 10.69
C SER A 155 9.92 -4.09 9.62
N LEU A 156 10.28 -4.15 8.33
CA LEU A 156 9.34 -4.31 7.23
C LEU A 156 8.81 -5.74 7.17
N LEU A 157 7.57 -5.86 6.70
CA LEU A 157 6.96 -7.15 6.37
C LEU A 157 7.37 -7.52 4.94
N LEU A 158 8.05 -8.66 4.80
CA LEU A 158 8.50 -9.21 3.52
C LEU A 158 7.74 -10.50 3.23
N LEU A 159 7.01 -10.53 2.12
CA LEU A 159 6.34 -11.74 1.65
C LEU A 159 7.37 -12.67 0.98
N PRO A 160 7.62 -13.88 1.50
CA PRO A 160 8.53 -14.82 0.86
C PRO A 160 8.07 -15.16 -0.54
N ALA A 161 8.99 -15.33 -1.48
CA ALA A 161 8.68 -15.75 -2.85
C ALA A 161 9.62 -16.88 -3.26
N ALA A 162 9.08 -17.89 -3.96
CA ALA A 162 9.91 -18.93 -4.56
C ALA A 162 10.74 -18.31 -5.71
N SER A 163 12.05 -18.42 -5.60
CA SER A 163 13.00 -17.96 -6.62
C SER A 163 13.41 -19.14 -7.49
N GLU A 164 12.92 -19.21 -8.72
CA GLU A 164 13.78 -19.68 -9.80
C GLU A 164 14.50 -18.44 -10.35
N GLY A 165 15.76 -18.25 -9.93
CA GLY A 165 16.66 -17.26 -10.54
C GLY A 165 16.77 -15.86 -9.89
N TYR A 166 16.42 -15.66 -8.62
CA TYR A 166 16.67 -14.37 -7.94
C TYR A 166 18.17 -14.18 -7.67
N GLN A 167 18.89 -13.57 -8.61
CA GLN A 167 20.20 -12.99 -8.34
C GLN A 167 20.01 -11.76 -7.45
N ARG A 168 20.51 -11.88 -6.21
CA ARG A 168 20.58 -10.79 -5.23
C ARG A 168 21.08 -9.51 -5.90
N TYR A 169 20.33 -8.43 -5.79
CA TYR A 169 20.85 -7.06 -5.94
C TYR A 169 21.77 -6.75 -4.74
N HIS A 170 22.97 -7.33 -4.75
CA HIS A 170 24.10 -6.87 -3.96
C HIS A 170 25.29 -6.71 -4.91
N GLN A 171 25.51 -5.48 -5.36
CA GLN A 171 26.81 -4.78 -5.31
C GLN A 171 26.78 -3.49 -6.15
N ALA A 172 26.62 -2.36 -5.46
CA ALA A 172 27.36 -1.13 -5.75
C ALA A 172 27.71 -0.59 -4.36
N SER A 173 28.96 -0.47 -3.94
CA SER A 173 30.11 0.11 -4.62
C SER A 173 31.43 -0.50 -4.10
N ARG A 174 32.23 -1.12 -4.99
CA ARG A 174 33.67 -1.23 -4.75
C ARG A 174 34.29 0.14 -5.04
N SER A 175 34.79 0.79 -4.00
CA SER A 175 35.59 2.01 -4.10
C SER A 175 36.81 1.77 -5.01
N PRO A 176 37.20 2.70 -5.90
CA PRO A 176 38.48 2.62 -6.57
C PRO A 176 39.59 2.75 -5.51
N ARG A 177 40.47 1.75 -5.45
CA ARG A 177 41.71 1.87 -4.66
C ARG A 177 42.52 3.03 -5.22
N LEU A 178 42.77 4.06 -4.41
CA LEU A 178 43.80 5.05 -4.66
C LEU A 178 45.15 4.35 -4.75
N SER A 179 45.70 4.27 -5.96
CA SER A 179 47.10 3.90 -6.18
C SER A 179 47.96 5.00 -5.58
N ARG A 180 48.73 4.65 -4.55
CA ARG A 180 49.82 5.47 -4.02
C ARG A 180 50.81 5.78 -5.15
N PHE A 181 51.03 7.05 -5.45
CA PHE A 181 52.28 7.49 -6.05
C PHE A 181 53.38 7.39 -4.99
N ARG A 182 54.48 6.69 -5.31
CA ARG A 182 55.73 6.75 -4.57
C ARG A 182 56.76 7.43 -5.48
N HIS A 183 57.35 8.48 -4.91
CA HIS A 183 58.62 9.17 -5.20
C HIS A 183 58.99 9.48 -6.65
#